data_AF-A0A2P8QJT3-F1
#
_entry.id   AF-A0A2P8QJT3-F1
#
_cell.length_a   1.000
_cell.length_b   1.000
_cell.length_c   1.000
_cell.angle_alpha   90.00
_cell.angle_beta   90.00
_cell.angle_gamma   90.00
#
_symmetry.space_group_name_H-M   'P 1'
#
loop_
_entity.id
_entity.type
_entity.pdbx_description
1 polymer ?
#
loop_
_entity_poly.entity_id
_entity_poly.type
_entity_poly.pdbx_seq_one_letter_code
_entity_poly.pdbx_strand_id
1 'polypeptide(L)' 'MTIDTLISNHNLSVSAATAVKSFDSDNFKESVMDTYARFPIALERGAGCRVWDT' A
#
# COMPACT_ATOMS: atom_id res chain seq x y z
N MET A 1 -6.23 21.55 23.73
CA MET A 1 -5.83 20.15 23.56
C MET A 1 -5.20 20.01 22.18
N THR A 2 -3.89 20.18 22.08
CA THR A 2 -3.14 20.03 20.83
C THR A 2 -2.77 18.56 20.64
N ILE A 3 -3.01 18.04 19.44
CA ILE A 3 -2.71 16.65 19.09
C ILE A 3 -1.38 16.67 18.34
N ASP A 4 -0.27 16.45 19.06
CA ASP A 4 1.05 16.38 18.45
C ASP A 4 1.21 15.02 17.75
N THR A 5 1.23 15.05 16.42
CA THR A 5 1.45 13.83 15.63
C THR A 5 2.95 13.60 15.52
N LEU A 6 3.46 12.57 16.20
CA LEU A 6 4.86 12.14 16.11
C LEU A 6 5.13 11.56 14.72
N ILE A 7 5.58 12.40 13.79
CA ILE A 7 6.18 11.94 12.54
C ILE A 7 7.50 11.23 12.85
N SER A 8 7.43 9.91 13.06
CA SER A 8 8.62 9.07 13.04
C SER A 8 9.19 9.10 11.62
N ASN A 9 10.32 9.80 11.44
CA ASN A 9 11.10 9.77 10.20
C ASN A 9 11.60 8.34 9.95
N HIS A 10 10.79 7.50 9.33
CA HIS A 10 11.22 6.21 8.84
C HIS A 10 12.00 6.45 7.55
N ASN A 11 13.32 6.53 7.65
CA ASN A 11 14.20 6.63 6.49
C ASN A 11 14.12 5.31 5.69
N LEU A 12 13.12 5.21 4.82
CA LEU A 12 12.98 4.11 3.87
C LEU A 12 14.10 4.24 2.85
N SER A 13 15.18 3.51 3.06
CA SER A 13 16.21 3.28 2.04
C SER A 13 15.55 2.62 0.83
N VAL A 14 15.06 3.44 -0.12
CA VAL A 14 14.55 3.00 -1.41
C VAL A 14 15.75 2.53 -2.23
N SER A 15 16.08 1.25 -2.09
CA SER A 15 16.93 0.55 -3.03
C SER A 15 16.04 -0.12 -4.07
N ALA A 16 16.25 0.27 -5.32
CA ALA A 16 15.43 -0.03 -6.48
C ALA A 16 15.35 -1.54 -6.82
N ALA A 17 14.33 -1.87 -7.62
CA ALA A 17 13.97 -3.17 -8.18
C ALA A 17 13.18 -4.11 -7.24
N THR A 18 12.02 -3.66 -6.78
CA THR A 18 10.98 -4.59 -6.32
C THR A 18 10.49 -5.36 -7.54
N ALA A 19 10.87 -6.63 -7.67
CA ALA A 19 10.22 -7.55 -8.60
C ALA A 19 8.70 -7.41 -8.40
N VAL A 20 7.97 -7.06 -9.47
CA VAL A 20 6.51 -6.95 -9.43
C VAL A 20 5.99 -8.34 -9.11
N LYS A 21 5.76 -8.62 -7.83
CA LYS A 21 5.10 -9.85 -7.42
C LYS A 21 3.69 -9.79 -7.99
N SER A 22 3.34 -10.77 -8.81
CA SER A 22 1.97 -10.96 -9.25
C SER A 22 1.05 -11.03 -8.03
N PHE A 23 -0.17 -10.52 -8.18
CA PHE A 23 -1.15 -10.56 -7.11
C PHE A 23 -1.46 -12.00 -6.72
N ASP A 24 -1.32 -12.32 -5.43
CA ASP A 24 -1.71 -13.59 -4.83
C ASP A 24 -3.07 -13.42 -4.15
N SER A 25 -4.10 -14.08 -4.68
CA SER A 25 -5.45 -13.99 -4.16
C SER A 25 -5.64 -14.74 -2.85
N ASP A 26 -4.90 -15.82 -2.59
CA ASP A 26 -5.13 -16.66 -1.43
C ASP A 26 -4.52 -16.02 -0.18
N ASN A 27 -3.30 -15.48 -0.31
CA ASN A 27 -2.69 -14.69 0.75
C ASN A 27 -3.48 -13.41 1.08
N PHE A 28 -4.09 -12.80 0.07
CA PHE A 28 -4.97 -11.65 0.26
C PHE A 28 -6.23 -12.02 1.05
N LYS A 29 -6.89 -13.12 0.67
CA LYS A 29 -8.08 -13.63 1.38
C LYS A 29 -7.77 -13.97 2.84
N GLU A 30 -6.60 -14.53 3.12
CA GLU A 30 -6.18 -14.79 4.50
C GLU A 30 -6.14 -13.50 5.34
N SER A 31 -5.77 -12.38 4.73
CA SER A 31 -5.60 -11.09 5.41
C SER A 31 -6.90 -10.30 5.57
N VAL A 32 -7.77 -10.31 4.54
CA VAL A 32 -9.02 -9.50 4.52
C VAL A 32 -10.30 -10.32 4.68
N MET A 33 -10.17 -11.65 4.81
CA MET A 33 -11.28 -12.61 4.71
C MET A 33 -12.01 -12.45 3.36
N ASP A 34 -13.28 -12.85 3.30
CA ASP A 34 -14.16 -12.61 2.15
C ASP A 34 -15.00 -11.32 2.30
N THR A 35 -14.62 -10.43 3.24
CA THR A 35 -15.40 -9.21 3.53
C THR A 35 -15.10 -8.07 2.57
N TYR A 36 -13.88 -8.03 2.02
CA TYR A 36 -13.45 -6.99 1.07
C TYR A 36 -13.03 -7.61 -0.26
N ALA A 37 -13.66 -7.17 -1.34
CA ALA A 37 -13.22 -7.50 -2.69
C ALA A 37 -12.08 -6.56 -3.10
N ARG A 38 -11.04 -7.11 -3.74
CA ARG A 38 -10.04 -6.29 -4.39
C ARG A 38 -10.63 -5.72 -5.67
N PHE A 39 -10.76 -4.40 -5.76
CA PHE A 39 -11.01 -3.75 -7.05
C PHE A 39 -9.78 -3.95 -7.94
N PRO A 40 -9.94 -4.26 -9.23
CA PRO A 40 -8.82 -4.59 -10.13
C PRO A 40 -8.00 -3.35 -10.54
N ILE A 41 -7.75 -2.43 -9.60
CA ILE A 41 -6.80 -1.34 -9.74
C ILE A 41 -5.63 -1.64 -8.80
N ALA A 42 -4.42 -1.69 -9.36
CA ALA A 42 -3.20 -1.80 -8.58
C ALA A 42 -2.65 -0.38 -8.44
N LEU A 43 -2.82 0.23 -7.27
CA LEU A 43 -2.22 1.53 -6.98
C LEU A 43 -0.70 1.37 -6.87
N GLU A 44 0.04 1.99 -7.78
CA GLU A 44 1.51 1.94 -7.80
C GLU A 44 2.15 3.12 -7.08
N ARG A 45 1.46 4.27 -7.03
CA ARG A 45 2.02 5.52 -6.49
C ARG A 45 0.96 6.40 -5.86
N GLY A 46 1.34 7.12 -4.80
CA GLY A 46 0.53 8.15 -4.16
C GLY A 46 1.32 9.43 -3.89
N ALA A 47 0.66 10.59 -3.98
CA ALA A 47 1.22 11.90 -3.66
C ALA A 47 0.10 12.84 -3.15
N GLY A 48 0.16 13.20 -1.86
CA GLY A 48 -0.93 13.89 -1.19
C GLY A 48 -2.23 13.07 -1.28
N CYS A 49 -3.32 13.71 -1.73
CA CYS A 49 -4.63 13.06 -1.94
C CYS A 49 -4.80 12.47 -3.36
N ARG A 50 -3.72 12.27 -4.11
CA ARG A 50 -3.74 11.70 -5.47
C ARG A 50 -3.07 10.35 -5.50
N VAL A 51 -3.65 9.44 -6.27
CA VAL A 51 -3.16 8.08 -6.49
C VAL A 51 -3.12 7.78 -7.98
N TRP A 52 -2.22 6.90 -8.37
CA TRP A 52 -2.03 6.43 -9.74
C TRP A 52 -2.08 4.91 -9.78
N ASP A 53 -2.74 4.37 -10.80
CA ASP A 53 -2.66 2.96 -11.19
C ASP A 53 -1.59 2.75 -12.27
N THR A 54 -1.26 1.48 -12.52
CA THR A 54 -0.41 1.01 -13.64
C THR A 54 -1.13 1.02 -14.96
#